data_AF-W1PYF7-F1
#
_entry.id   AF-W1PYF7-F1
#
_cell.length_a   1.000
_cell.length_b   1.000
_cell.length_c   1.000
_cell.angle_alpha   90.00
_cell.angle_beta   90.00
_cell.angle_gamma   90.00
#
_symmetry.space_group_name_H-M   'P 1'
#
loop_
_entity.id
_entity.type
_entity.pdbx_description
1 polymer ?
#
loop_
_entity_poly.entity_id
_entity_poly.type
_entity_poly.pdbx_seq_one_letter_code
_entity_poly.pdbx_strand_id
1 'polypeptide(L)'
;MPGAVCQDPRFVGGDGVTFYFHGKKDHDFCLVSDPDLHINAHFIGKTRPSMKRDFTWVQSTAILFGPHHLFIGAQKVAKWDDSLDHLSVTFDGHLVHLPLSEGSEWRGQACHNLTLTRTSRTNGVVAELIGKFKITANVVPITMEESMIHGYNITDEDCFAHLDLGFKFYGLSGNVSGVLGQTYREGYRTRVRMGAAMPIMGGDSEFATTNLFAADCAVARFESGNATGGDIWAEDHE
;
A
#
# COMPACT_ATOMS: atom_id res chain seq x y z
N MET A 1 28.31 -14.51 13.64
CA MET A 1 27.47 -14.01 12.51
C MET A 1 26.07 -14.54 12.74
N PRO A 2 24.97 -13.77 12.60
CA PRO A 2 24.60 -13.16 11.31
C PRO A 2 23.66 -11.92 11.36
N GLY A 3 23.87 -10.93 10.50
CA GLY A 3 22.96 -9.78 10.34
C GLY A 3 22.16 -9.79 9.04
N ALA A 4 21.84 -10.98 8.50
CA ALA A 4 21.04 -11.11 7.27
C ALA A 4 19.55 -10.90 7.58
N VAL A 5 19.19 -9.69 8.00
CA VAL A 5 17.84 -9.32 8.43
C VAL A 5 17.16 -8.57 7.27
N CYS A 6 16.10 -9.13 6.71
CA CYS A 6 15.42 -8.74 5.47
C CYS A 6 14.53 -7.50 5.66
N GLN A 7 14.70 -6.40 4.92
CA GLN A 7 13.74 -5.27 4.96
C GLN A 7 12.59 -5.53 3.98
N ASP A 8 11.79 -6.58 4.21
CA ASP A 8 10.46 -6.69 3.58
C ASP A 8 9.59 -5.49 4.05
N PRO A 9 8.47 -5.13 3.40
CA PRO A 9 7.78 -3.89 3.78
C PRO A 9 7.35 -3.92 5.24
N ARG A 10 7.81 -2.88 5.94
CA ARG A 10 7.58 -2.65 7.36
C ARG A 10 6.28 -1.90 7.54
N PHE A 11 5.44 -2.37 8.45
CA PHE A 11 4.22 -1.69 8.87
C PHE A 11 4.23 -1.46 10.37
N VAL A 12 3.48 -0.45 10.81
CA VAL A 12 3.16 -0.21 12.22
C VAL A 12 1.67 -0.46 12.38
N GLY A 13 1.32 -1.49 13.16
CA GLY A 13 -0.07 -1.86 13.41
C GLY A 13 -0.83 -0.84 14.25
N GLY A 14 -2.16 -0.97 14.30
CA GLY A 14 -3.03 -0.19 15.17
C GLY A 14 -2.74 -0.38 16.67
N ASP A 15 -2.11 -1.51 17.02
CA ASP A 15 -1.59 -1.81 18.36
C ASP A 15 -0.21 -1.16 18.66
N GLY A 16 0.34 -0.41 17.69
CA GLY A 16 1.66 0.22 17.78
C GLY A 16 2.83 -0.74 17.53
N VAL A 17 2.56 -2.03 17.25
CA VAL A 17 3.61 -3.03 17.02
C VAL A 17 4.11 -2.91 15.59
N THR A 18 5.43 -2.80 15.43
CA THR A 18 6.07 -2.91 14.12
C THR A 18 6.12 -4.38 13.69
N PHE A 19 5.69 -4.66 12.46
CA PHE A 19 5.80 -5.98 11.84
C PHE A 19 6.20 -5.88 10.37
N TYR A 20 6.61 -7.01 9.81
CA TYR A 20 7.00 -7.15 8.41
C TYR A 20 6.00 -8.06 7.71
N PHE A 21 5.57 -7.68 6.52
CA PHE A 21 4.74 -8.55 5.68
C PHE A 21 5.58 -9.09 4.55
N HIS A 22 5.66 -10.41 4.48
CA HIS A 22 6.37 -11.09 3.42
C HIS A 22 5.38 -11.39 2.30
N GLY A 23 5.31 -10.50 1.30
CA GLY A 23 4.53 -10.74 0.10
C GLY A 23 5.32 -11.54 -0.93
N LYS A 24 4.82 -11.51 -2.16
CA LYS A 24 5.46 -12.13 -3.33
C LYS A 24 5.73 -11.10 -4.40
N LYS A 25 6.86 -11.26 -5.10
CA LYS A 25 7.23 -10.40 -6.23
C LYS A 25 6.16 -10.44 -7.32
N ASP A 26 5.83 -9.26 -7.86
CA ASP A 26 4.86 -9.02 -8.94
C ASP A 26 3.44 -9.49 -8.58
N HIS A 27 3.04 -9.35 -7.32
CA HIS A 27 1.69 -9.70 -6.84
C HIS A 27 1.08 -8.54 -6.03
N ASP A 28 -0.25 -8.50 -5.99
CA ASP A 28 -1.02 -7.48 -5.29
C ASP A 28 -1.64 -8.05 -4.01
N PHE A 29 -1.54 -7.30 -2.92
CA PHE A 29 -2.02 -7.72 -1.59
C PHE A 29 -2.90 -6.67 -0.92
N CYS A 30 -3.95 -7.14 -0.27
CA CYS A 30 -4.85 -6.34 0.55
C CYS A 30 -4.22 -5.98 1.89
N LEU A 31 -3.86 -4.70 2.04
CA LEU A 31 -3.36 -4.13 3.28
C LEU A 31 -4.50 -3.84 4.26
N VAL A 32 -5.60 -3.26 3.76
CA VAL A 32 -6.76 -2.89 4.58
C VAL A 32 -8.03 -3.22 3.80
N SER A 33 -8.99 -3.85 4.45
CA SER A 33 -10.35 -3.93 3.93
C SER A 33 -11.36 -3.71 5.05
N ASP A 34 -12.18 -2.69 4.87
CA ASP A 34 -13.30 -2.30 5.72
C ASP A 34 -14.51 -1.98 4.81
N PRO A 35 -15.76 -1.91 5.31
CA PRO A 35 -16.94 -1.64 4.46
C PRO A 35 -16.80 -0.45 3.52
N ASP A 36 -16.09 0.59 3.94
CA ASP A 36 -16.04 1.87 3.24
C ASP A 36 -14.62 2.32 2.81
N LEU A 37 -13.64 1.43 2.97
CA LEU A 37 -12.23 1.64 2.63
C LEU A 37 -11.55 0.30 2.28
N HIS A 38 -10.92 0.23 1.11
CA HIS A 38 -10.05 -0.88 0.72
C HIS A 38 -8.71 -0.35 0.23
N ILE A 39 -7.62 -0.96 0.68
CA ILE A 39 -6.26 -0.57 0.31
C ILE A 39 -5.50 -1.81 -0.13
N ASN A 40 -5.03 -1.78 -1.36
CA ASN A 40 -4.12 -2.77 -1.91
C ASN A 40 -2.74 -2.18 -2.13
N ALA A 41 -1.74 -3.04 -2.22
CA ALA A 41 -0.38 -2.68 -2.58
C ALA A 41 0.20 -3.70 -3.57
N HIS A 42 0.91 -3.18 -4.57
CA HIS A 42 1.68 -3.96 -5.53
C HIS A 42 3.10 -4.15 -5.01
N PHE A 43 3.53 -5.41 -4.94
CA PHE A 43 4.82 -5.78 -4.42
C PHE A 43 5.78 -6.07 -5.57
N ILE A 44 6.89 -5.34 -5.60
CA ILE A 44 8.05 -5.69 -6.41
C ILE A 44 9.04 -6.46 -5.56
N GLY A 45 10.03 -7.07 -6.19
CA GLY A 45 10.99 -7.87 -5.45
C GLY A 45 12.14 -8.40 -6.24
N LYS A 46 13.04 -9.09 -5.54
CA LYS A 46 14.21 -9.74 -6.14
C LYS A 46 14.40 -11.12 -5.53
N THR A 47 14.45 -12.12 -6.41
CA THR A 47 14.76 -13.50 -6.05
C THR A 47 16.26 -13.74 -6.15
N ARG A 48 16.84 -14.48 -5.22
CA ARG A 48 18.20 -15.03 -5.41
C ARG A 48 18.13 -16.52 -5.68
N PRO A 49 18.98 -17.07 -6.58
CA PRO A 49 19.00 -18.51 -6.87
C PRO A 49 19.22 -19.39 -5.63
N SER A 50 19.95 -18.90 -4.63
CA SER A 50 20.23 -19.60 -3.38
C SER A 50 19.14 -19.45 -2.31
N MET A 51 18.15 -18.60 -2.52
CA MET A 51 17.08 -18.34 -1.56
C MET A 51 15.77 -18.96 -1.99
N LYS A 52 15.03 -19.49 -1.02
CA LYS A 52 13.66 -19.98 -1.20
C LYS A 52 12.60 -18.86 -1.16
N ARG A 53 13.02 -17.60 -0.97
CA ARG A 53 12.16 -16.44 -0.71
C ARG A 53 12.59 -15.23 -1.53
N ASP A 54 11.62 -14.38 -1.86
CA ASP A 54 11.85 -13.07 -2.49
C ASP A 54 12.16 -12.01 -1.44
N PHE A 55 13.02 -11.04 -1.77
CA PHE A 55 12.97 -9.75 -1.08
C PHE A 55 11.85 -8.94 -1.71
N THR A 56 11.02 -8.28 -0.92
CA THR A 56 9.89 -7.51 -1.46
C THR A 56 9.84 -6.08 -0.96
N TRP A 57 9.25 -5.20 -1.77
CA TRP A 57 8.99 -3.79 -1.46
C TRP A 57 7.66 -3.36 -2.09
N VAL A 58 7.00 -2.34 -1.53
CA VAL A 58 5.76 -1.81 -2.11
C VAL A 58 6.11 -0.82 -3.21
N GLN A 59 5.77 -1.12 -4.47
CA GLN A 59 5.97 -0.16 -5.56
C GLN A 59 4.82 0.83 -5.68
N SER A 60 3.59 0.37 -5.44
CA SER A 60 2.41 1.20 -5.56
C SER A 60 1.31 0.75 -4.62
N THR A 61 0.38 1.65 -4.32
CA THR A 61 -0.82 1.37 -3.55
C THR A 61 -2.04 1.98 -4.23
N ALA A 62 -3.15 1.25 -4.20
CA ALA A 62 -4.46 1.75 -4.59
C ALA A 62 -5.38 1.80 -3.37
N ILE A 63 -6.08 2.91 -3.25
CA ILE A 63 -7.00 3.22 -2.16
C ILE A 63 -8.39 3.40 -2.78
N LEU A 64 -9.30 2.51 -2.42
CA LEU A 64 -10.68 2.50 -2.87
C LEU A 64 -11.58 2.98 -1.74
N PHE A 65 -12.44 3.95 -2.02
CA PHE A 65 -13.39 4.49 -1.05
C PHE A 65 -14.62 5.07 -1.76
N GLY A 66 -15.80 4.60 -1.36
CA GLY A 66 -17.03 4.93 -2.09
C GLY A 66 -16.89 4.55 -3.58
N PRO A 67 -17.18 5.47 -4.53
CA PRO A 67 -16.98 5.22 -5.95
C PRO A 67 -15.56 5.55 -6.44
N HIS A 68 -14.68 6.06 -5.56
CA HIS A 68 -13.42 6.66 -5.95
C HIS A 68 -12.23 5.74 -5.76
N HIS A 69 -11.21 5.96 -6.59
CA HIS A 69 -9.94 5.23 -6.60
C HIS A 69 -8.78 6.22 -6.62
N LEU A 70 -7.91 6.16 -5.62
CA LEU A 70 -6.65 6.89 -5.58
C LEU A 70 -5.49 5.91 -5.76
N PHE A 71 -4.58 6.20 -6.69
CA PHE A 71 -3.34 5.46 -6.90
C PHE A 71 -2.16 6.34 -6.52
N ILE A 72 -1.20 5.75 -5.81
CA ILE A 72 0.10 6.34 -5.52
C ILE A 72 1.16 5.29 -5.86
N GLY A 73 2.18 5.65 -6.64
CA GLY A 73 3.21 4.72 -7.09
C GLY A 73 4.58 5.37 -7.24
N ALA A 74 5.62 4.54 -7.13
CA ALA A 74 6.98 4.86 -7.50
C ALA A 74 7.22 4.51 -8.98
N GLN A 75 7.71 5.46 -9.76
CA GLN A 75 8.15 5.22 -11.12
C GLN A 75 9.42 4.36 -11.12
N LYS A 76 9.47 3.39 -12.04
CA LYS A 76 10.65 2.56 -12.23
C LYS A 76 11.79 3.40 -12.82
N VAL A 77 12.92 3.47 -12.12
CA VAL A 77 14.10 4.21 -12.56
C VAL A 77 15.38 3.41 -12.41
N ALA A 78 16.27 3.53 -13.40
CA ALA A 78 17.55 2.84 -13.41
C ALA A 78 18.54 3.45 -12.41
N LYS A 79 18.61 4.78 -12.39
CA LYS A 79 19.48 5.56 -11.52
C LYS A 79 18.66 6.52 -10.68
N TRP A 80 18.94 6.52 -9.39
CA TRP A 80 18.31 7.45 -8.46
C TRP A 80 18.84 8.87 -8.67
N ASP A 81 17.91 9.81 -8.80
CA ASP A 81 18.18 11.25 -8.76
C ASP A 81 17.06 11.90 -7.94
N ASP A 82 17.38 12.33 -6.73
CA ASP A 82 16.40 12.91 -5.81
C ASP A 82 15.86 14.28 -6.29
N SER A 83 16.54 14.92 -7.24
CA SER A 83 16.07 16.18 -7.83
C SER A 83 14.94 15.99 -8.87
N LEU A 84 14.73 14.76 -9.32
CA LEU A 84 13.63 14.36 -10.20
C LEU A 84 12.48 13.80 -9.38
N ASP A 85 11.26 14.03 -9.86
CA ASP A 85 10.04 13.50 -9.23
C ASP A 85 9.70 12.14 -9.83
N HIS A 86 9.88 11.09 -9.03
CA HIS A 86 9.56 9.71 -9.37
C HIS A 86 8.19 9.28 -8.83
N LEU A 87 7.45 10.21 -8.23
CA LEU A 87 6.10 9.99 -7.73
C LEU A 87 5.09 9.98 -8.88
N SER A 88 4.21 8.98 -8.91
CA SER A 88 3.05 8.92 -9.80
C SER A 88 1.77 8.88 -8.99
N VAL A 89 0.84 9.79 -9.27
CA VAL A 89 -0.45 9.84 -8.59
C VAL A 89 -1.57 9.98 -9.61
N THR A 90 -2.60 9.14 -9.50
CA THR A 90 -3.84 9.30 -10.27
C THR A 90 -5.05 9.22 -9.35
N PHE A 91 -6.07 10.02 -9.64
CA PHE A 91 -7.37 9.98 -8.96
C PHE A 91 -8.45 9.70 -10.01
N ASP A 92 -9.24 8.64 -9.79
CA ASP A 92 -10.26 8.14 -10.72
C ASP A 92 -9.72 8.00 -12.16
N GLY A 93 -8.52 7.44 -12.28
CA GLY A 93 -7.83 7.23 -13.57
C GLY A 93 -7.22 8.48 -14.21
N HIS A 94 -7.39 9.67 -13.61
CA HIS A 94 -6.84 10.93 -14.12
C HIS A 94 -5.57 11.31 -13.39
N LEU A 95 -4.58 11.81 -14.12
CA LEU A 95 -3.31 12.26 -13.56
C LEU A 95 -3.51 13.44 -12.60
N VAL A 96 -2.93 13.35 -11.41
CA VAL A 96 -2.90 14.44 -10.43
C VAL A 96 -1.68 15.31 -10.69
N HIS A 97 -1.91 16.56 -11.08
CA HIS A 97 -0.84 17.55 -11.25
C HIS A 97 -0.56 18.28 -9.94
N LEU A 98 0.53 17.91 -9.28
CA LEU A 98 1.06 18.58 -8.08
C LEU A 98 2.36 19.34 -8.43
N PRO A 99 2.38 20.67 -8.31
CA PRO A 99 3.59 21.47 -8.52
C PRO A 99 4.80 20.95 -7.73
N LEU A 100 6.02 21.04 -8.26
CA LEU A 100 7.24 20.61 -7.58
C LEU A 100 7.70 21.63 -6.53
N SER A 101 6.89 21.80 -5.49
CA SER A 101 7.17 22.65 -4.34
C SER A 101 6.66 21.98 -3.07
N GLU A 102 7.47 22.00 -2.02
CA GLU A 102 7.01 21.59 -0.70
C GLU A 102 5.77 22.40 -0.29
N GLY A 103 4.79 21.71 0.31
CA GLY A 103 3.52 22.32 0.71
C GLY A 103 2.53 22.57 -0.44
N SER A 104 2.88 22.28 -1.70
CA SER A 104 1.91 22.37 -2.80
C SER A 104 0.75 21.41 -2.55
N GLU A 105 -0.47 21.90 -2.74
CA GLU A 105 -1.69 21.14 -2.49
C GLU A 105 -2.45 20.90 -3.79
N TRP A 106 -3.06 19.73 -3.90
CA TRP A 106 -4.09 19.40 -4.86
C TRP A 106 -5.33 18.93 -4.10
N ARG A 107 -6.51 19.24 -4.63
CA ARG A 107 -7.79 18.86 -4.03
C ARG A 107 -8.68 18.19 -5.06
N GLY A 108 -9.32 17.08 -4.65
CA GLY A 108 -10.21 16.33 -5.51
C GLY A 108 -11.39 17.17 -5.99
N GLN A 109 -11.59 17.23 -7.32
CA GLN A 109 -12.76 17.88 -7.90
C GLN A 109 -14.03 17.06 -7.67
N ALA A 110 -13.98 15.75 -7.90
CA ALA A 110 -15.11 14.85 -7.64
C ALA A 110 -15.25 14.47 -6.15
N CYS A 111 -14.20 14.66 -5.35
CA CYS A 111 -14.20 14.43 -3.90
C CYS A 111 -13.44 15.54 -3.17
N HIS A 112 -14.15 16.61 -2.78
CA HIS A 112 -13.54 17.77 -2.12
C HIS A 112 -12.95 17.49 -0.73
N ASN A 113 -13.20 16.32 -0.15
CA ASN A 113 -12.62 15.95 1.13
C ASN A 113 -11.27 15.23 0.98
N LEU A 114 -10.87 14.88 -0.24
CA LEU A 114 -9.54 14.37 -0.53
C LEU A 114 -8.59 15.53 -0.86
N THR A 115 -7.52 15.64 -0.10
CA THR A 115 -6.38 16.51 -0.38
C THR A 115 -5.11 15.69 -0.57
N LEU A 116 -4.23 16.18 -1.43
CA LEU A 116 -2.86 15.72 -1.54
C LEU A 116 -1.91 16.90 -1.34
N THR A 117 -0.94 16.75 -0.45
CA THR A 117 0.02 17.80 -0.12
C THR A 117 1.43 17.25 -0.25
N ARG A 118 2.31 17.96 -0.95
CA ARG A 118 3.72 17.58 -1.03
C ARG A 118 4.42 17.79 0.31
N THR A 119 5.17 16.79 0.75
CA THR A 119 6.01 16.84 1.96
C THR A 119 7.42 17.35 1.67
N SER A 120 7.81 17.37 0.40
CA SER A 120 9.11 17.82 -0.10
C SER A 120 8.95 18.30 -1.54
N ARG A 121 9.99 18.90 -2.12
CA ARG A 121 9.96 19.38 -3.51
C ARG A 121 9.62 18.27 -4.54
N THR A 122 10.13 17.06 -4.31
CA THR A 122 10.00 15.85 -5.14
C THR A 122 9.77 14.63 -4.26
N ASN A 123 9.23 13.55 -4.81
CA ASN A 123 9.16 12.19 -4.24
C ASN A 123 8.28 11.99 -3.00
N GLY A 124 7.84 13.06 -2.32
CA GLY A 124 7.04 12.96 -1.08
C GLY A 124 5.64 13.56 -1.20
N VAL A 125 4.63 12.81 -0.76
CA VAL A 125 3.23 13.26 -0.70
C VAL A 125 2.51 12.71 0.54
N VAL A 126 1.58 13.50 1.04
CA VAL A 126 0.56 13.08 2.00
C VAL A 126 -0.78 13.15 1.32
N ALA A 127 -1.50 12.03 1.26
CA ALA A 127 -2.89 11.97 0.84
C ALA A 127 -3.80 11.86 2.07
N GLU A 128 -4.76 12.76 2.20
CA GLU A 128 -5.66 12.81 3.35
C GLU A 128 -7.11 12.90 2.87
N LEU A 129 -7.94 11.94 3.30
CA LEU A 129 -9.38 11.99 3.14
C LEU A 129 -9.99 12.23 4.53
N ILE A 130 -10.61 13.40 4.70
CA ILE A 130 -11.14 13.85 6.00
C ILE A 130 -12.01 12.76 6.64
N GLY A 131 -11.66 12.39 7.87
CA GLY A 131 -12.41 11.40 8.67
C GLY A 131 -12.18 9.94 8.28
N LYS A 132 -11.37 9.64 7.24
CA LYS A 132 -11.08 8.27 6.82
C LYS A 132 -9.63 7.87 7.04
N PHE A 133 -8.71 8.50 6.31
CA PHE A 133 -7.30 8.14 6.34
C PHE A 133 -6.39 9.33 6.11
N LYS A 134 -5.15 9.18 6.54
CA LYS A 134 -4.00 9.97 6.15
C LYS A 134 -2.86 9.02 5.81
N ILE A 135 -2.36 9.10 4.58
CA ILE A 135 -1.32 8.24 4.05
C ILE A 135 -0.13 9.13 3.67
N THR A 136 1.01 8.90 4.31
CA THR A 136 2.29 9.48 3.90
C THR A 136 2.97 8.49 2.98
N ALA A 137 3.39 8.94 1.80
CA ALA A 137 4.12 8.14 0.83
C ALA A 137 5.36 8.90 0.36
N ASN A 138 6.52 8.24 0.47
CA ASN A 138 7.78 8.74 -0.08
C ASN A 138 8.34 7.72 -1.06
N VAL A 139 8.71 8.17 -2.26
CA VAL A 139 9.48 7.35 -3.18
C VAL A 139 10.94 7.36 -2.73
N VAL A 140 11.50 6.18 -2.48
CA VAL A 140 12.88 6.00 -2.01
C VAL A 140 13.59 4.94 -2.86
N PRO A 141 14.91 5.08 -3.10
CA PRO A 141 15.69 4.03 -3.72
C PRO A 141 16.11 3.00 -2.68
N ILE A 142 16.56 1.85 -3.13
CA ILE A 142 17.38 0.99 -2.28
C ILE A 142 18.84 1.41 -2.43
N THR A 143 19.47 1.75 -1.31
CA THR A 143 20.85 2.26 -1.33
C THR A 143 21.85 1.13 -1.56
N MET A 144 23.03 1.47 -2.09
CA MET A 144 24.13 0.50 -2.24
C MET A 144 24.56 -0.07 -0.87
N GLU A 145 24.56 0.75 0.18
CA GLU A 145 24.87 0.32 1.53
C GLU A 145 23.87 -0.73 2.03
N GLU A 146 22.57 -0.46 1.89
CA GLU A 146 21.51 -1.40 2.24
C GLU A 146 21.63 -2.70 1.41
N SER A 147 21.83 -2.57 0.10
CA SER A 147 22.06 -3.68 -0.81
C SER A 147 23.28 -4.52 -0.40
N MET A 148 24.36 -3.93 0.10
CA MET A 148 25.54 -4.67 0.59
C MET A 148 25.27 -5.38 1.92
N ILE A 149 24.65 -4.69 2.90
CA ILE A 149 24.38 -5.23 4.23
C ILE A 149 23.43 -6.42 4.15
N HIS A 150 22.37 -6.29 3.36
CA HIS A 150 21.33 -7.31 3.22
C HIS A 150 21.58 -8.25 2.02
N GLY A 151 22.56 -7.88 1.20
CA GLY A 151 23.06 -8.61 0.04
C GLY A 151 22.17 -8.52 -1.21
N TYR A 152 21.16 -7.64 -1.27
CA TYR A 152 20.10 -7.63 -2.31
C TYR A 152 20.61 -7.76 -3.75
N ASN A 153 21.87 -7.40 -3.99
CA ASN A 153 22.54 -7.46 -5.28
C ASN A 153 21.85 -6.54 -6.28
N ILE A 154 21.46 -5.36 -5.79
CA ILE A 154 20.96 -4.26 -6.60
C ILE A 154 22.14 -3.63 -7.32
N THR A 155 21.94 -3.37 -8.60
CA THR A 155 22.94 -2.89 -9.55
C THR A 155 22.46 -1.56 -10.13
N ASP A 156 23.34 -0.85 -10.85
CA ASP A 156 23.05 0.45 -11.46
C ASP A 156 22.03 0.39 -12.63
N GLU A 157 21.45 -0.78 -12.89
CA GLU A 157 20.44 -1.02 -13.93
C GLU A 157 19.01 -0.75 -13.42
N ASP A 158 18.79 -0.84 -12.11
CA ASP A 158 17.51 -0.61 -11.45
C ASP A 158 17.76 -0.35 -9.97
N CYS A 159 17.49 0.87 -9.48
CA CYS A 159 17.68 1.19 -8.07
C CYS A 159 16.53 0.71 -7.18
N PHE A 160 15.55 0.00 -7.75
CA PHE A 160 14.37 -0.51 -7.04
C PHE A 160 13.65 0.60 -6.26
N ALA A 161 13.34 1.71 -6.96
CA ALA A 161 12.52 2.76 -6.39
C ALA A 161 11.17 2.20 -5.93
N HIS A 162 10.83 2.46 -4.67
CA HIS A 162 9.66 1.91 -4.00
C HIS A 162 9.08 2.95 -3.02
N LEU A 163 7.94 2.63 -2.43
CA LEU A 163 7.24 3.49 -1.47
C LEU A 163 7.61 3.11 -0.04
N ASP A 164 8.07 4.10 0.71
CA ASP A 164 7.98 4.12 2.17
C ASP A 164 6.62 4.70 2.57
N LEU A 165 5.82 3.91 3.30
CA LEU A 165 4.41 4.17 3.56
C LEU A 165 4.12 4.30 5.06
N GLY A 166 3.46 5.40 5.42
CA GLY A 166 2.89 5.62 6.74
C GLY A 166 1.38 5.72 6.66
N PHE A 167 0.66 4.98 7.48
CA PHE A 167 -0.80 4.98 7.52
C PHE A 167 -1.32 5.50 8.85
N LYS A 168 -2.36 6.33 8.78
CA LYS A 168 -3.20 6.69 9.92
C LYS A 168 -4.66 6.58 9.49
N PHE A 169 -5.46 5.87 10.25
CA PHE A 169 -6.88 5.71 9.99
C PHE A 169 -7.71 6.35 11.09
N TYR A 170 -8.88 6.89 10.73
CA TYR A 170 -9.74 7.66 11.62
C TYR A 170 -11.11 7.02 11.87
N GLY A 171 -11.58 6.15 10.97
CA GLY A 171 -12.96 5.65 10.97
C GLY A 171 -13.12 4.16 10.68
N LEU A 172 -12.09 3.34 10.93
CA LEU A 172 -12.19 1.89 10.70
C LEU A 172 -13.24 1.24 11.61
N SER A 173 -14.04 0.34 11.04
CA SER A 173 -15.03 -0.45 11.77
C SER A 173 -14.38 -1.58 12.57
N GLY A 174 -15.12 -2.17 13.51
CA GLY A 174 -14.68 -3.39 14.22
C GLY A 174 -14.54 -4.63 13.31
N ASN A 175 -15.05 -4.56 12.07
CA ASN A 175 -14.98 -5.63 11.08
C ASN A 175 -13.76 -5.55 10.16
N VAL A 176 -12.90 -4.53 10.32
CA VAL A 176 -11.74 -4.28 9.45
C VAL A 176 -10.80 -5.50 9.37
N SER A 177 -10.31 -5.79 8.17
CA SER A 177 -9.39 -6.89 7.87
C SER A 177 -8.26 -6.45 6.94
N GLY A 178 -7.53 -7.40 6.36
CA GLY A 178 -6.30 -7.17 5.61
C GLY A 178 -5.05 -7.24 6.49
N VAL A 179 -3.88 -7.27 5.85
CA VAL A 179 -2.57 -7.40 6.51
C VAL A 179 -2.41 -6.39 7.66
N LEU A 180 -2.61 -5.12 7.36
CA LEU A 180 -2.53 -4.02 8.31
C LEU A 180 -3.85 -3.83 9.04
N GLY A 181 -4.98 -3.86 8.32
CA GLY A 181 -6.28 -3.49 8.87
C GLY A 181 -6.69 -4.37 10.06
N GLN A 182 -6.39 -5.68 10.03
CA GLN A 182 -6.76 -6.57 11.14
C GLN A 182 -6.17 -6.16 12.50
N THR A 183 -5.07 -5.40 12.50
CA THR A 183 -4.39 -4.91 13.71
C THR A 183 -5.14 -3.78 14.41
N TYR A 184 -6.12 -3.17 13.74
CA TYR A 184 -6.95 -2.09 14.28
C TYR A 184 -8.24 -2.59 14.93
N ARG A 185 -8.53 -3.90 14.85
CA ARG A 185 -9.73 -4.46 15.49
C ARG A 185 -9.62 -4.49 17.01
N GLU A 186 -10.73 -4.22 17.68
CA GLU A 186 -10.85 -4.42 19.11
C GLU A 186 -10.57 -5.89 19.49
N GLY A 187 -9.75 -6.08 20.52
CA GLY A 187 -9.37 -7.43 20.98
C GLY A 187 -8.40 -8.17 20.05
N TYR A 188 -7.87 -7.52 19.00
CA TYR A 188 -6.78 -8.11 18.20
C TYR A 188 -5.61 -8.47 19.12
N ARG A 189 -5.16 -9.71 19.01
CA ARG A 189 -3.96 -10.20 19.68
C ARG A 189 -2.90 -10.44 18.63
N THR A 190 -1.81 -9.68 18.75
CA THR A 190 -0.62 -9.77 17.92
C THR A 190 -0.20 -11.23 17.78
N ARG A 191 -0.34 -11.78 16.56
CA ARG A 191 0.03 -13.18 16.24
C ARG A 191 1.50 -13.34 15.90
N VAL A 192 2.21 -12.23 15.75
CA VAL A 192 3.65 -12.25 15.51
C VAL A 192 4.42 -12.52 16.80
N ARG A 193 5.54 -13.22 16.70
CA ARG A 193 6.35 -13.58 17.88
C ARG A 193 7.04 -12.34 18.45
N MET A 194 6.50 -11.83 19.56
CA MET A 194 7.10 -10.74 20.32
C MET A 194 8.50 -11.17 20.80
N GLY A 195 9.52 -10.36 20.50
CA GLY A 195 10.93 -10.65 20.81
C GLY A 195 11.74 -11.27 19.65
N ALA A 196 11.12 -11.59 18.52
CA ALA A 196 11.85 -11.90 17.30
C ALA A 196 12.38 -10.60 16.65
N ALA A 197 13.58 -10.64 16.08
CA ALA A 197 14.16 -9.50 15.35
C ALA A 197 13.31 -9.04 14.16
N MET A 198 12.51 -9.96 13.57
CA MET A 198 11.52 -9.67 12.53
C MET A 198 10.24 -10.45 12.79
N PRO A 199 9.22 -9.83 13.38
CA PRO A 199 7.89 -10.40 13.46
C PRO A 199 7.23 -10.40 12.07
N ILE A 200 7.10 -11.58 11.45
CA ILE A 200 6.51 -11.75 10.11
C ILE A 200 5.03 -12.10 10.23
N MET A 201 4.18 -11.36 9.52
CA MET A 201 2.77 -11.69 9.35
C MET A 201 2.60 -12.51 8.07
N GLY A 202 2.08 -13.74 8.20
CA GLY A 202 2.09 -14.73 7.10
C GLY A 202 0.79 -14.78 6.27
N GLY A 203 0.86 -15.52 5.15
CA GLY A 203 -0.29 -16.10 4.45
C GLY A 203 -0.68 -15.44 3.13
N ASP A 204 0.24 -15.24 2.18
CA ASP A 204 0.04 -14.59 0.87
C ASP A 204 -1.35 -14.82 0.26
N SER A 205 -1.84 -16.07 0.29
CA SER A 205 -3.09 -16.46 -0.36
C SER A 205 -4.35 -15.79 0.20
N GLU A 206 -4.42 -15.46 1.49
CA GLU A 206 -5.64 -14.87 2.07
C GLU A 206 -5.76 -13.37 1.78
N PHE A 207 -4.62 -12.71 1.59
CA PHE A 207 -4.53 -11.29 1.29
C PHE A 207 -4.32 -10.99 -0.20
N ALA A 208 -3.99 -12.01 -1.01
CA ALA A 208 -3.81 -11.85 -2.44
C ALA A 208 -5.08 -11.31 -3.09
N THR A 209 -4.88 -10.42 -4.06
CA THR A 209 -5.93 -9.85 -4.91
C THR A 209 -5.61 -10.15 -6.36
N THR A 210 -6.61 -10.14 -7.24
CA THR A 210 -6.37 -10.42 -8.67
C THR A 210 -5.62 -9.30 -9.37
N ASN A 211 -5.80 -8.05 -8.91
CA ASN A 211 -5.04 -6.89 -9.35
C ASN A 211 -5.12 -5.77 -8.30
N LEU A 212 -4.27 -4.76 -8.45
CA LEU A 212 -4.16 -3.62 -7.55
C LEU A 212 -5.50 -2.91 -7.26
N PHE A 213 -6.44 -2.85 -8.20
CA PHE A 213 -7.73 -2.19 -8.01
C PHE A 213 -8.89 -3.16 -7.68
N ALA A 214 -8.62 -4.45 -7.47
CA ALA A 214 -9.66 -5.43 -7.11
C ALA A 214 -9.82 -5.56 -5.59
N ALA A 215 -11.06 -5.48 -5.12
CA ALA A 215 -11.41 -5.73 -3.71
C ALA A 215 -11.85 -7.19 -3.48
N ASP A 216 -11.07 -8.16 -3.97
CA ASP A 216 -11.46 -9.57 -4.10
C ASP A 216 -10.60 -10.55 -3.28
N CYS A 217 -9.84 -10.06 -2.32
CA CYS A 217 -9.11 -10.92 -1.39
C CYS A 217 -10.08 -11.77 -0.53
N ALA A 218 -9.62 -12.91 -0.03
CA ALA A 218 -10.45 -13.82 0.75
C ALA A 218 -10.99 -13.18 2.05
N VAL A 219 -10.33 -12.13 2.54
CA VAL A 219 -10.71 -11.40 3.74
C VAL A 219 -11.46 -10.10 3.46
N ALA A 220 -11.85 -9.84 2.21
CA ALA A 220 -12.49 -8.60 1.79
C ALA A 220 -13.76 -8.31 2.61
N ARG A 221 -13.88 -7.05 3.00
CA ARG A 221 -14.99 -6.45 3.72
C ARG A 221 -15.57 -5.25 3.00
N PHE A 222 -15.00 -4.88 1.86
CA PHE A 222 -15.34 -3.67 1.14
C PHE A 222 -16.69 -3.82 0.43
N GLU A 223 -17.59 -2.90 0.72
CA GLU A 223 -18.87 -2.79 0.06
C GLU A 223 -18.72 -1.69 -0.99
N SER A 224 -18.23 -2.06 -2.19
CA SER A 224 -18.26 -1.14 -3.33
C SER A 224 -19.69 -0.65 -3.46
N GLY A 225 -19.93 0.66 -3.44
CA GLY A 225 -21.25 1.28 -3.35
C GLY A 225 -22.20 1.01 -4.52
N ASN A 226 -22.52 -0.26 -4.79
CA ASN A 226 -23.66 -0.67 -5.58
C ASN A 226 -24.89 -0.45 -4.71
N ALA A 227 -25.53 0.69 -4.96
CA ALA A 227 -26.96 0.82 -4.80
C ALA A 227 -27.64 -0.44 -5.37
N THR A 228 -28.36 -1.15 -4.51
CA THR A 228 -29.59 -1.89 -4.81
C THR A 228 -29.86 -2.13 -6.31
N GLY A 229 -29.26 -3.17 -6.87
CA GLY A 229 -29.87 -3.90 -7.98
C GLY A 229 -30.89 -4.85 -7.37
N GLY A 230 -32.02 -4.30 -6.92
CA GLY A 230 -33.13 -5.11 -6.45
C GLY A 230 -33.61 -6.00 -7.59
N ASP A 231 -33.54 -7.31 -7.37
CA ASP A 231 -34.47 -8.24 -8.00
C ASP A 231 -35.89 -7.70 -7.80
N ILE A 232 -36.49 -7.22 -8.89
CA ILE A 232 -37.92 -6.96 -8.97
C ILE A 232 -38.43 -7.80 -10.13
N TRP A 233 -38.87 -9.01 -9.76
CA TRP A 233 -39.95 -9.82 -10.30
C TRP A 233 -40.05 -10.00 -11.83
N ALA A 234 -39.92 -11.26 -12.22
CA ALA A 234 -40.63 -11.82 -13.37
C ALA A 234 -42.14 -11.56 -13.25
N GLU A 235 -42.80 -11.26 -14.38
CA GLU A 235 -43.96 -12.02 -14.87
C GLU A 235 -44.38 -11.55 -16.28
N ASP A 236 -44.97 -12.52 -16.97
CA ASP A 236 -45.41 -12.60 -18.36
C ASP A 236 -46.28 -11.43 -18.86
N HIS A 237 -46.34 -11.23 -20.18
CA HIS A 237 -47.60 -11.21 -20.94
C HIS A 237 -47.34 -11.18 -22.47
N GLU A 238 -47.86 -12.23 -23.12
CA GLU A 238 -48.22 -12.46 -24.55
C GLU A 238 -47.22 -12.13 -25.68
#